data_AF-A0A392QLG1-F1
#
_entry.id   AF-A0A392QLG1-F1
#
_cell.length_a   1.000
_cell.length_b   1.000
_cell.length_c   1.000
_cell.angle_alpha   90.00
_cell.angle_beta   90.00
_cell.angle_gamma   90.00
#
_symmetry.space_group_name_H-M   'P 1'
#
loop_
_entity.id
_entity.type
_entity.pdbx_description
1 polymer ?
#
loop_
_entity_poly.entity_id
_entity_poly.type
_entity_poly.pdbx_seq_one_letter_code
_entity_poly.pdbx_strand_id
1 'polypeptide(L)' 'MKAIATEGQKANLITDYVLRILGLEICADTVVGNAMLRGISGGQKKRVTTGEMLVGPYKALFMDEISTGL' A
#
# COMPACT_ATOMS: atom_id res chain seq x y z
N MET A 1 -19.36 17.56 1.24
CA MET A 1 -18.58 16.34 1.55
C MET A 1 -17.90 16.60 2.89
N LYS A 2 -18.37 15.94 3.95
CA LYS A 2 -18.02 16.30 5.34
C LYS A 2 -16.61 15.80 5.63
N ALA A 3 -15.69 16.72 5.95
CA ALA A 3 -14.37 16.35 6.45
C ALA A 3 -14.54 15.67 7.80
N ILE A 4 -14.27 14.36 7.84
CA ILE A 4 -14.18 13.61 9.08
C ILE A 4 -12.70 13.64 9.46
N ALA A 5 -12.32 14.68 10.19
CA ALA A 5 -11.09 14.66 10.97
C ALA A 5 -11.47 14.10 12.34
N THR A 6 -11.30 12.79 12.51
CA THR A 6 -11.41 12.14 13.83
C THR A 6 -10.05 12.24 14.50
N GLU A 7 -9.98 12.93 15.63
CA GLU A 7 -8.79 13.04 16.47
C GLU A 7 -8.26 11.64 16.82
N GLY A 8 -7.05 11.31 16.35
CA GLY A 8 -6.38 10.03 16.61
C GLY A 8 -5.98 9.24 15.37
N GLN A 9 -6.57 9.52 14.20
CA GLN A 9 -6.14 8.90 12.94
C GLN A 9 -5.38 9.92 12.08
N LYS A 10 -4.05 9.76 11.97
CA LYS A 10 -3.27 10.33 10.86
C LYS A 10 -3.61 9.58 9.55
N ALA A 11 -4.89 9.46 9.21
CA ALA A 11 -5.33 8.84 7.98
C ALA A 11 -5.03 9.81 6.83
N ASN A 12 -3.93 9.56 6.12
CA ASN A 12 -3.66 10.26 4.88
C ASN A 12 -4.64 9.72 3.83
N LEU A 13 -5.58 10.56 3.38
CA LEU A 13 -6.61 10.22 2.39
C LEU A 13 -6.02 9.52 1.15
N ILE A 14 -4.81 9.92 0.74
CA ILE A 14 -4.11 9.33 -0.39
C ILE A 14 -3.73 7.88 -0.08
N THR A 15 -3.21 7.62 1.11
CA THR A 15 -2.82 6.27 1.54
C THR A 15 -4.02 5.34 1.61
N ASP A 16 -5.13 5.77 2.21
CA ASP A 16 -6.36 4.98 2.29
C ASP A 16 -6.91 4.65 0.90
N TYR A 17 -6.86 5.61 -0.02
CA TYR A 17 -7.29 5.42 -1.39
C TYR A 17 -6.38 4.43 -2.15
N VAL A 18 -5.06 4.53 -1.97
CA VAL A 18 -4.09 3.60 -2.57
C VAL A 18 -4.26 2.19 -2.02
N LEU A 19 -4.47 2.04 -0.70
CA LEU A 19 -4.73 0.73 -0.08
C LEU A 19 -5.98 0.07 -0.67
N ARG A 20 -7.04 0.84 -0.93
CA ARG A 20 -8.27 0.37 -1.60
C ARG A 20 -8.03 -0.08 -3.02
N ILE A 21 -7.42 0.77 -3.86
CA ILE A 21 -7.18 0.47 -5.28
C ILE A 21 -6.35 -0.80 -5.43
N LEU A 22 -5.35 -0.97 -4.57
CA LEU A 22 -4.46 -2.12 -4.61
C LEU A 22 -5.02 -3.33 -3.87
N GLY A 23 -6.21 -3.25 -3.26
CA GLY A 23 -6.81 -4.36 -2.51
C GLY A 23 -5.95 -4.83 -1.34
N LEU A 24 -5.32 -3.88 -0.64
CA LEU A 24 -4.46 -4.10 0.53
C LEU A 24 -5.18 -3.89 1.85
N GLU A 25 -6.46 -3.50 1.84
CA GLU A 25 -7.26 -3.27 3.06
C GLU A 25 -7.26 -4.48 4.01
N ILE A 26 -7.33 -5.70 3.46
CA ILE A 26 -7.36 -6.95 4.24
C ILE A 26 -6.07 -7.15 5.07
N CYS A 27 -4.95 -6.57 4.63
CA CYS A 27 -3.65 -6.71 5.29
C CYS A 27 -3.06 -5.37 5.75
N ALA A 28 -3.86 -4.30 5.87
CA ALA A 28 -3.38 -2.96 6.22
C ALA A 28 -2.65 -2.92 7.58
N ASP A 29 -3.17 -3.66 8.56
CA ASP A 29 -2.60 -3.75 9.91
C ASP A 29 -1.70 -4.98 10.11
N THR A 30 -1.35 -5.68 9.03
CA THR A 30 -0.48 -6.86 9.09
C THR A 30 0.96 -6.48 8.80
N VAL A 31 1.89 -7.02 9.58
CA VAL A 31 3.33 -6.84 9.32
C VAL A 31 3.70 -7.42 7.94
N VAL A 32 4.48 -6.67 7.15
CA VAL A 32 4.96 -7.13 5.83
C VAL A 32 5.79 -8.41 5.95
N GLY A 33 6.57 -8.52 7.03
CA GLY A 33 7.45 -9.66 7.29
C GLY A 33 8.67 -9.71 6.38
N ASN A 34 9.59 -10.62 6.68
CA ASN A 34 10.87 -10.78 5.99
C ASN A 34 11.21 -12.28 5.87
N ALA A 35 12.48 -12.64 5.65
CA ALA A 35 12.92 -14.03 5.53
C ALA A 35 12.79 -14.84 6.84
N MET A 36 12.85 -14.16 7.99
CA MET A 36 12.82 -14.77 9.33
C MET A 36 11.45 -14.66 9.99
N LEU A 37 10.67 -13.62 9.67
CA LEU A 37 9.34 -13.36 10.20
C LEU A 37 8.29 -13.47 9.09
N ARG A 38 7.34 -14.39 9.25
CA ARG A 38 6.19 -14.49 8.35
C ARG A 38 5.34 -13.22 8.43
N GLY A 39 4.93 -12.73 7.27
CA GLY A 39 4.01 -11.60 7.12
C GLY A 39 3.04 -11.82 5.97
N ILE A 40 2.79 -10.77 5.19
CA ILE A 40 1.89 -10.80 4.04
C ILE A 40 2.41 -11.69 2.89
N SER A 41 1.51 -12.09 1.98
CA SER A 41 1.83 -12.93 0.82
C SER A 41 2.74 -12.23 -0.20
N GLY A 42 3.41 -12.99 -1.07
CA GLY A 42 4.29 -12.43 -2.10
C GLY A 42 3.58 -11.42 -3.03
N GLY A 43 2.36 -11.74 -3.48
CA GLY A 43 1.55 -10.83 -4.28
C GLY A 43 1.06 -9.60 -3.51
N GLN A 44 0.87 -9.69 -2.19
CA GLN A 44 0.61 -8.52 -1.34
C GLN A 44 1.88 -7.67 -1.21
N LYS A 45 3.08 -8.26 -1.03
CA LYS A 45 4.35 -7.52 -1.00
C LYS A 45 4.60 -6.73 -2.29
N LYS A 46 4.40 -7.34 -3.46
CA LYS A 46 4.55 -6.66 -4.75
C LYS A 46 3.62 -5.43 -4.86
N ARG A 47 2.35 -5.58 -4.46
CA ARG A 47 1.38 -4.47 -4.44
C ARG A 47 1.76 -3.39 -3.42
N VAL A 48 2.27 -3.75 -2.24
CA VAL A 48 2.77 -2.77 -1.27
C VAL A 48 3.92 -1.94 -1.85
N THR A 49 4.86 -2.56 -2.57
CA THR A 49 5.94 -1.84 -3.27
C THR A 49 5.39 -0.88 -4.32
N THR A 50 4.38 -1.27 -5.11
CA THR A 50 3.70 -0.35 -6.03
C THR A 50 3.01 0.79 -5.28
N GLY A 51 2.33 0.49 -4.16
CA GLY A 51 1.63 1.47 -3.34
C GLY A 51 2.56 2.52 -2.73
N GLU A 52 3.73 2.11 -2.26
CA GLU A 52 4.77 3.02 -1.77
C GLU A 52 5.13 4.08 -2.81
N MET A 53 5.33 3.65 -4.07
CA MET A 53 5.63 4.55 -5.17
C MET A 53 4.45 5.46 -5.56
N LEU A 54 3.21 5.05 -5.29
CA LEU A 54 2.01 5.82 -5.66
C LEU A 54 1.63 6.92 -4.65
N VAL A 55 2.00 6.79 -3.38
CA VAL A 55 1.58 7.72 -2.32
C VAL A 55 2.28 9.09 -2.39
N GLY A 56 3.41 9.19 -3.12
CA GLY A 56 4.15 10.44 -3.26
C GLY A 56 3.73 11.30 -4.48
N PRO A 57 4.13 12.58 -4.52
CA PRO A 57 3.76 13.53 -5.58
C PRO A 57 4.61 13.34 -6.85
N TYR A 58 4.63 12.13 -7.40
CA TYR A 58 5.43 11.79 -8.57
C TYR A 58 4.65 12.03 -9.87
N LYS A 59 5.33 12.60 -10.87
CA LYS A 59 4.74 12.86 -12.20
C LYS A 59 4.92 11.69 -13.17
N ALA A 60 5.91 10.84 -12.92
CA ALA A 60 6.21 9.67 -13.72
C ALA A 60 6.68 8.54 -12.79
N LEU A 61 6.27 7.32 -13.11
CA LEU A 61 6.65 6.10 -12.39
C LEU A 61 7.26 5.13 -13.40
N PHE A 62 8.41 4.59 -13.06
CA PHE A 62 9.10 3.58 -13.86
C PHE A 62 9.04 2.27 -13.09
N MET A 63 8.44 1.25 -13.69
CA MET A 63 8.14 -0.03 -13.05
C MET A 63 8.65 -1.14 -13.95
N ASP A 64 9.82 -1.68 -13.64
CA ASP A 64 10.41 -2.77 -14.40
C ASP A 64 9.91 -4.12 -13.87
N GLU A 65 9.44 -4.99 -14.78
CA GLU A 65 8.97 -6.35 -14.50
C GLU A 65 8.03 -6.49 -13.27
N ILE A 66 7.22 -5.46 -12.99
CA ILE A 66 6.48 -5.34 -11.71
C ILE A 66 5.42 -6.45 -11.52
N SER A 67 4.87 -6.97 -12.62
CA SER A 67 3.89 -8.05 -12.64
C SER A 67 4.52 -9.44 -12.80
N THR A 68 5.83 -9.56 -12.96
CA THR A 68 6.47 -10.84 -13.27
C THR A 68 6.50 -11.74 -12.05
N GLY A 69 6.05 -12.99 -12.20
CA GLY A 69 5.88 -13.93 -11.09
C GLY A 69 4.74 -13.58 -10.12
N LEU A 70 3.78 -12.79 -10.58
CA LEU A 70 2.48 -12.56 -9.93
C LEU A 70 1.42 -13.50 -10.53
#